data_AF-E6NBG2-F1
#
_entry.id   AF-E6NBG2-F1
#
_cell.length_a   1.000
_cell.length_b   1.000
_cell.length_c   1.000
_cell.angle_alpha   90.00
_cell.angle_beta   90.00
_cell.angle_gamma   90.00
#
_symmetry.space_group_name_H-M   'P 1'
#
loop_
_entity.id
_entity.type
_entity.pdbx_description
1 polymer ?
#
loop_
_entity_poly.entity_id
_entity_poly.type
_entity_poly.pdbx_seq_one_letter_code
_entity_poly.pdbx_strand_id
1 'polypeptide(L)'
;MEELRPQLVRNILSRLAEKRNALLEKSGEVLERLKAAKEALGSEFAQVEEELIWSSIELNTMQLEKDSDSGRGVGIREELEAKIPELRKKLASLRNRLKMVEEMVKQLSDLPRNIADITTNKEEPAKLFEEIKKKYILSHGQRAEAVARAEIEKIAQQESIPREYAVILLWKSLANR
;
A
#
# COMPACT_ATOMS: atom_id res chain seq x y z
N MET A 1 27.13 9.13 29.96
CA MET A 1 26.14 8.68 28.95
C MET A 1 24.83 9.36 29.27
N GLU A 2 24.21 10.07 28.32
CA GLU A 2 22.97 10.81 28.56
C GLU A 2 21.85 9.89 29.09
N GLU A 3 21.24 10.29 30.21
CA GLU A 3 19.95 9.75 30.63
C GLU A 3 18.98 9.86 29.45
N LEU A 4 18.33 8.75 29.09
CA LEU A 4 17.26 8.79 28.10
C LEU A 4 16.08 9.49 28.79
N ARG A 5 16.06 10.82 28.70
CA ARG A 5 15.00 11.64 29.27
C ARG A 5 13.72 11.38 28.47
N PRO A 6 12.57 11.11 29.11
CA PRO A 6 11.31 10.89 28.40
C PRO A 6 10.93 12.01 27.42
N GLN A 7 11.36 13.25 27.71
CA GLN A 7 11.24 14.41 26.82
C GLN A 7 11.96 14.21 25.48
N LEU A 8 13.17 13.63 25.50
CA LEU A 8 13.93 13.35 24.28
C LEU A 8 13.22 12.30 23.43
N VAL A 9 12.66 11.26 24.06
CA VAL A 9 11.86 10.23 23.38
C VAL A 9 10.63 10.86 22.73
N ARG A 10 9.86 11.67 23.47
CA ARG A 10 8.71 12.40 22.91
C ARG A 10 9.08 13.26 21.71
N ASN A 11 10.18 14.02 21.80
CA ASN A 11 10.65 14.85 20.69
C ASN A 11 11.01 14.02 19.45
N ILE A 12 11.68 12.87 19.63
CA ILE A 12 12.00 11.96 18.53
C ILE A 12 10.72 11.37 17.93
N LEU A 13 9.79 10.90 18.75
CA LEU A 13 8.52 10.34 18.31
C LEU A 13 7.67 11.35 17.55
N SER A 14 7.62 12.60 18.02
CA SER A 14 6.92 13.68 17.33
C SER A 14 7.51 13.93 15.94
N ARG A 15 8.84 14.00 15.84
CA ARG A 15 9.52 14.16 14.54
C ARG A 15 9.28 12.97 13.61
N LEU A 16 9.19 11.76 14.15
CA LEU A 16 8.85 10.57 13.36
C LEU A 16 7.38 10.59 12.90
N ALA A 17 6.47 11.06 13.76
CA ALA A 17 5.07 11.24 13.40
C ALA A 17 4.90 12.28 12.29
N GLU A 18 5.60 13.41 12.36
CA GLU A 18 5.65 14.42 11.29
C GLU A 18 6.12 13.81 9.97
N LYS A 19 7.20 13.01 9.99
CA LYS A 19 7.68 12.31 8.79
C LYS A 19 6.67 11.32 8.23
N ARG A 20 5.96 10.58 9.09
CA ARG A 20 4.87 9.69 8.67
C ARG A 20 3.75 10.47 8.01
N ASN A 21 3.33 11.59 8.60
CA ASN A 21 2.28 12.44 8.04
C ASN A 21 2.69 13.02 6.68
N ALA A 22 3.93 13.52 6.54
CA ALA A 22 4.45 13.99 5.27
C ALA A 22 4.53 12.88 4.21
N LEU A 23 4.82 11.63 4.61
CA LEU A 23 4.78 10.49 3.71
C LEU A 23 3.34 10.17 3.28
N LEU A 24 2.37 10.22 4.19
CA LEU A 24 0.96 10.00 3.89
C LEU A 24 0.40 11.07 2.95
N GLU A 25 0.78 12.33 3.15
CA GLU A 25 0.39 13.43 2.27
C GLU A 25 0.90 13.20 0.84
N LYS A 26 2.20 12.91 0.69
CA LYS A 26 2.80 12.55 -0.62
C LYS A 26 2.16 11.31 -1.23
N SER A 27 1.84 10.31 -0.40
CA SER A 27 1.14 9.11 -0.85
C SER A 27 -0.26 9.44 -1.38
N GLY A 28 -0.96 10.38 -0.75
CA GLY A 28 -2.24 10.90 -1.21
C GLY A 28 -2.14 11.56 -2.58
N GLU A 29 -1.14 12.42 -2.79
CA GLU A 29 -0.90 13.04 -4.10
C GLU A 29 -0.64 12.01 -5.21
N VAL A 30 0.17 11.00 -4.91
CA VAL A 30 0.45 9.91 -5.86
C VAL A 30 -0.80 9.07 -6.13
N LEU A 31 -1.60 8.81 -5.11
CA LEU A 31 -2.87 8.08 -5.23
C LEU A 31 -3.84 8.79 -6.18
N GLU A 32 -3.98 10.11 -6.06
CA GLU A 32 -4.83 10.90 -6.96
C GLU A 32 -4.32 10.85 -8.41
N ARG A 33 -3.00 10.93 -8.62
CA ARG A 33 -2.41 10.76 -9.96
C ARG A 33 -2.66 9.37 -10.54
N LEU A 34 -2.60 8.33 -9.71
CA LEU A 34 -2.89 6.96 -10.15
C LEU A 34 -4.37 6.75 -10.47
N LYS A 35 -5.29 7.36 -9.72
CA LYS A 35 -6.72 7.34 -10.04
C LYS A 35 -7.00 8.03 -11.37
N ALA A 36 -6.44 9.22 -11.59
CA ALA A 36 -6.55 9.91 -12.87
C ALA A 36 -5.97 9.08 -14.03
N ALA A 37 -4.82 8.44 -13.82
CA ALA A 37 -4.23 7.53 -14.81
C ALA A 37 -5.12 6.30 -15.08
N LYS A 38 -5.77 5.75 -14.04
CA LYS A 38 -6.73 4.65 -14.17
C LYS A 38 -7.93 5.07 -15.02
N GLU A 39 -8.50 6.24 -14.76
CA GLU A 39 -9.63 6.78 -15.53
C GLU A 39 -9.25 7.01 -16.99
N ALA A 40 -8.09 7.63 -17.26
CA ALA A 40 -7.59 7.83 -18.61
C ALA A 40 -7.39 6.50 -19.36
N LEU A 41 -6.77 5.51 -18.72
CA LEU A 41 -6.60 4.17 -19.29
C LEU A 41 -7.94 3.46 -19.51
N GLY A 42 -8.90 3.64 -18.60
CA GLY A 42 -10.25 3.07 -18.74
C GLY A 42 -11.01 3.68 -19.92
N SER A 43 -10.88 5.00 -20.12
CA SER A 43 -11.45 5.68 -21.28
C SER A 43 -10.80 5.22 -22.59
N GLU A 44 -9.46 5.13 -22.63
CA GLU A 44 -8.75 4.60 -23.80
C GLU A 44 -9.15 3.15 -24.08
N PHE A 45 -9.28 2.32 -23.04
CA PHE A 45 -9.73 0.94 -23.17
C PHE A 45 -11.13 0.86 -23.81
N ALA A 46 -12.09 1.65 -23.32
CA ALA A 46 -13.44 1.68 -23.85
C ALA A 46 -13.48 2.13 -25.32
N GLN A 47 -12.68 3.14 -25.69
CA GLN A 47 -12.58 3.60 -27.08
C GLN A 47 -12.03 2.52 -28.02
N VAL A 48 -10.96 1.82 -27.61
CA VAL A 48 -10.37 0.75 -28.42
C VAL A 48 -11.31 -0.46 -28.49
N GLU A 49 -12.07 -0.73 -27.43
CA GLU A 49 -13.07 -1.81 -27.39
C GLU A 49 -14.22 -1.51 -28.35
N GLU A 50 -14.74 -0.28 -28.33
CA GLU A 50 -15.76 0.17 -29.28
C GLU A 50 -15.26 0.09 -30.73
N GLU A 51 -14.04 0.57 -31.00
CA GLU A 51 -13.44 0.50 -32.33
C GLU A 51 -13.27 -0.95 -32.81
N LEU A 52 -12.89 -1.86 -31.91
CA LEU A 52 -12.78 -3.29 -32.21
C LEU A 52 -14.15 -3.90 -32.53
N ILE A 53 -15.19 -3.55 -31.78
CA ILE A 53 -16.56 -4.01 -32.01
C ILE A 53 -17.03 -3.57 -33.38
N TRP A 54 -16.91 -2.27 -33.70
CA TRP A 54 -17.31 -1.73 -35.00
C TRP A 54 -16.54 -2.37 -36.14
N SER A 55 -15.21 -2.44 -36.03
CA SER A 55 -14.36 -3.07 -37.05
C SER A 55 -14.73 -4.54 -37.27
N SER A 56 -15.10 -5.26 -36.21
CA SER A 56 -15.52 -6.67 -36.29
C SER A 56 -16.91 -6.83 -36.93
N ILE A 57 -17.85 -5.96 -36.59
CA ILE A 57 -19.19 -5.95 -37.20
C ILE A 57 -19.06 -5.65 -38.70
N GLU A 58 -18.32 -4.61 -39.06
CA GLU A 58 -18.12 -4.21 -40.46
C GLU A 58 -17.46 -5.33 -41.27
N LEU A 59 -16.40 -5.94 -40.75
CA LEU A 59 -15.75 -7.07 -41.40
C LEU A 59 -16.75 -8.21 -41.62
N ASN A 60 -17.50 -8.60 -40.58
CA ASN A 60 -18.50 -9.67 -40.65
C ASN A 60 -19.60 -9.38 -41.68
N THR A 61 -20.13 -8.15 -41.72
CA THR A 61 -21.11 -7.71 -42.71
C THR A 61 -20.54 -7.86 -44.12
N MET A 62 -19.31 -7.41 -44.37
CA MET A 62 -18.63 -7.60 -45.66
C MET A 62 -18.38 -9.07 -46.01
N GLN A 63 -18.24 -9.96 -45.01
CA GLN A 63 -18.13 -11.40 -45.28
C GLN A 63 -19.47 -12.01 -45.70
N LEU A 64 -20.58 -11.53 -45.13
CA LEU A 64 -21.94 -11.96 -45.50
C LEU A 64 -22.36 -11.41 -46.87
N GLU A 65 -21.97 -10.18 -47.19
CA GLU A 65 -22.27 -9.54 -48.48
C GLU A 65 -21.41 -10.05 -49.64
N LYS A 66 -20.30 -10.76 -49.37
CA LYS A 66 -19.45 -11.39 -50.40
C LYS A 66 -20.17 -12.51 -51.19
N ASP A 67 -21.32 -12.98 -50.72
CA ASP A 67 -22.23 -13.83 -51.51
C ASP A 67 -22.93 -13.06 -52.65
N SER A 68 -22.77 -11.73 -52.72
CA SER A 68 -23.28 -10.84 -53.77
C SER A 68 -22.18 -9.92 -54.34
N ASP A 69 -21.42 -10.50 -55.28
CA ASP A 69 -20.54 -9.90 -56.30
C ASP A 69 -20.40 -8.35 -56.36
N SER A 70 -19.35 -7.77 -55.77
CA SER A 70 -18.75 -6.50 -56.22
C SER A 70 -17.30 -6.28 -55.72
N GLY A 71 -16.35 -6.20 -56.65
CA GLY A 71 -14.89 -6.13 -56.39
C GLY A 71 -14.36 -4.87 -55.69
N ARG A 72 -15.20 -3.96 -55.19
CA ARG A 72 -14.76 -2.76 -54.44
C ARG A 72 -14.47 -3.00 -52.96
N GLY A 73 -14.94 -4.12 -52.39
CA GLY A 73 -14.79 -4.42 -50.95
C GLY A 73 -13.48 -5.09 -50.53
N VAL A 74 -12.58 -5.44 -51.47
CA VAL A 74 -11.39 -6.26 -51.16
C VAL A 74 -10.35 -5.50 -50.32
N GLY A 75 -10.05 -4.24 -50.66
CA GLY A 75 -9.03 -3.45 -49.94
C GLY A 75 -9.42 -3.09 -48.50
N ILE A 76 -10.66 -2.64 -48.28
CA ILE A 76 -11.17 -2.30 -46.94
C ILE A 76 -11.22 -3.55 -46.04
N ARG A 77 -11.53 -4.71 -46.62
CA ARG A 77 -11.54 -5.98 -45.89
C ARG A 77 -10.15 -6.38 -45.40
N GLU A 78 -9.14 -6.29 -46.25
CA GLU A 78 -7.74 -6.56 -45.87
C GLU A 78 -7.25 -5.60 -44.78
N GLU A 79 -7.64 -4.32 -44.86
CA GLU A 79 -7.37 -3.33 -43.80
C GLU A 79 -8.01 -3.72 -42.46
N LEU A 80 -9.28 -4.13 -42.46
CA LEU A 80 -9.98 -4.59 -41.26
C LEU A 80 -9.38 -5.89 -40.68
N GLU A 81 -9.04 -6.84 -41.55
CA GLU A 81 -8.39 -8.11 -41.16
C GLU A 81 -7.01 -7.88 -40.52
N ALA A 82 -6.28 -6.84 -40.94
CA ALA A 82 -5.03 -6.42 -40.30
C ALA A 82 -5.24 -5.59 -39.01
N LYS A 83 -6.25 -4.74 -38.97
CA LYS A 83 -6.53 -3.81 -37.87
C LYS A 83 -7.07 -4.53 -36.62
N ILE A 84 -7.96 -5.49 -36.78
CA ILE A 84 -8.60 -6.21 -35.66
C ILE A 84 -7.58 -6.90 -34.72
N PRO A 85 -6.58 -7.64 -35.22
CA PRO A 85 -5.51 -8.20 -34.37
C PRO A 85 -4.74 -7.14 -33.58
N GLU A 86 -4.42 -6.00 -34.19
CA GLU A 86 -3.71 -4.90 -33.52
C GLU A 86 -4.57 -4.27 -32.41
N LEU A 87 -5.86 -4.05 -32.65
CA LEU A 87 -6.80 -3.57 -31.63
C LEU A 87 -6.90 -4.57 -30.45
N ARG A 88 -6.98 -5.88 -30.73
CA ARG A 88 -6.97 -6.92 -29.68
C ARG A 88 -5.70 -6.90 -28.84
N LYS A 89 -4.54 -6.74 -29.49
CA LYS A 89 -3.24 -6.63 -28.82
C LYS A 89 -3.18 -5.36 -27.95
N LYS A 90 -3.70 -4.24 -28.46
CA LYS A 90 -3.80 -2.98 -27.71
C LYS A 90 -4.70 -3.13 -26.48
N LEU A 91 -5.88 -3.76 -26.60
CA LEU A 91 -6.76 -4.04 -25.46
C LEU A 91 -6.07 -4.91 -24.40
N ALA A 92 -5.36 -5.96 -24.80
CA ALA A 92 -4.62 -6.81 -23.86
C ALA A 92 -3.56 -6.01 -23.08
N SER A 93 -2.84 -5.13 -23.77
CA SER A 93 -1.86 -4.22 -23.16
C SER A 93 -2.51 -3.25 -22.18
N LEU A 94 -3.61 -2.58 -22.58
CA LEU A 94 -4.35 -1.65 -21.74
C LEU A 94 -4.93 -2.35 -20.50
N ARG A 95 -5.47 -3.57 -20.65
CA ARG A 95 -5.97 -4.38 -19.53
C ARG A 95 -4.88 -4.69 -18.51
N ASN A 96 -3.68 -5.04 -18.96
CA ASN A 96 -2.56 -5.31 -18.07
C ASN A 96 -2.11 -4.04 -17.34
N ARG A 97 -2.03 -2.91 -18.04
CA ARG A 97 -1.71 -1.61 -17.43
C ARG A 97 -2.75 -1.20 -16.39
N LEU A 98 -4.04 -1.39 -16.67
CA LEU A 98 -5.13 -1.15 -15.73
C LEU A 98 -4.97 -1.98 -14.45
N LYS A 99 -4.72 -3.29 -14.58
CA LYS A 99 -4.48 -4.16 -13.41
C LYS A 99 -3.31 -3.69 -12.56
N MET A 100 -2.18 -3.34 -13.18
CA MET A 100 -1.01 -2.82 -12.45
C MET A 100 -1.34 -1.54 -11.69
N VAL A 101 -2.07 -0.61 -12.32
CA VAL A 101 -2.48 0.64 -11.66
C VAL A 101 -3.46 0.35 -10.51
N GLU A 102 -4.39 -0.58 -10.68
CA GLU A 102 -5.32 -1.00 -9.62
C GLU A 102 -4.61 -1.59 -8.41
N GLU A 103 -3.60 -2.43 -8.64
CA GLU A 103 -2.76 -3.00 -7.58
C GLU A 103 -2.00 -1.90 -6.81
N MET A 104 -1.39 -0.95 -7.52
CA MET A 104 -0.71 0.19 -6.91
C MET A 104 -1.67 1.09 -6.12
N VAL A 105 -2.85 1.37 -6.66
CA VAL A 105 -3.92 2.13 -5.98
C VAL A 105 -4.31 1.44 -4.68
N LYS A 106 -4.49 0.12 -4.72
CA LYS A 106 -4.84 -0.66 -3.52
C LYS A 106 -3.74 -0.57 -2.46
N GLN A 107 -2.49 -0.79 -2.84
CA GLN A 107 -1.34 -0.72 -1.92
C GLN A 107 -1.23 0.66 -1.24
N LEU A 108 -1.35 1.74 -2.01
CA LEU A 108 -1.29 3.11 -1.47
C LEU A 108 -2.51 3.48 -0.63
N SER A 109 -3.68 2.93 -0.96
CA SER A 109 -4.91 3.15 -0.18
C SER A 109 -4.85 2.47 1.20
N ASP A 110 -4.09 1.38 1.31
CA ASP A 110 -3.87 0.67 2.59
C ASP A 110 -2.77 1.31 3.45
N LEU A 111 -1.93 2.18 2.87
CA LEU A 111 -0.80 2.80 3.56
C LEU A 111 -1.17 3.53 4.86
N PRO A 112 -2.25 4.35 4.93
CA PRO A 112 -2.65 5.00 6.18
C PRO A 112 -2.97 4.03 7.32
N ARG A 113 -3.42 2.80 6.99
CA ARG A 113 -3.80 1.79 7.98
C ARG A 113 -2.61 1.01 8.50
N ASN A 114 -1.57 0.82 7.69
CA ASN A 114 -0.44 -0.05 8.03
C ASN A 114 0.88 0.72 8.27
N ILE A 115 0.94 2.04 8.03
CA ILE A 115 2.17 2.82 8.15
C ILE A 115 2.81 2.70 9.55
N ALA A 116 2.00 2.65 10.60
CA ALA A 116 2.50 2.47 11.96
C ALA A 116 3.16 1.10 12.16
N ASP A 117 2.58 0.05 11.57
CA ASP A 117 3.12 -1.31 11.64
C ASP A 117 4.41 -1.46 10.83
N ILE A 118 4.48 -0.85 9.65
CA ILE A 118 5.64 -0.91 8.77
C ILE A 118 6.83 -0.13 9.35
N THR A 119 6.56 0.95 10.08
CA THR A 119 7.60 1.90 10.55
C THR A 119 7.89 1.80 12.04
N THR A 120 7.34 0.82 12.74
CA THR A 120 7.59 0.59 14.18
C THR A 120 8.17 -0.79 14.41
N ASN A 121 9.34 -0.87 15.04
CA ASN A 121 9.93 -2.15 15.42
C ASN A 121 9.21 -2.70 16.66
N LYS A 122 8.55 -3.85 16.51
CA LYS A 122 7.85 -4.57 17.59
C LYS A 122 8.68 -5.70 18.19
N GLU A 123 9.70 -6.18 17.48
CA GLU A 123 10.51 -7.32 17.90
C GLU A 123 11.45 -6.96 19.05
N GLU A 124 12.11 -5.79 18.96
CA GLU A 124 13.07 -5.37 19.96
C GLU A 124 12.42 -5.09 21.32
N PRO A 125 11.30 -4.32 21.41
CA PRO A 125 10.54 -4.20 22.64
C PRO A 125 10.07 -5.55 23.20
N ALA A 126 9.68 -6.51 22.35
CA ALA A 126 9.26 -7.83 22.82
C ALA A 126 10.41 -8.60 23.51
N LYS A 127 11.63 -8.53 22.96
CA LYS A 127 12.82 -9.12 23.60
C LYS A 127 13.14 -8.45 24.94
N LEU A 128 13.11 -7.11 24.97
CA LEU A 128 13.34 -6.34 26.20
C LEU A 128 12.28 -6.65 27.27
N PHE A 129 11.03 -6.88 26.87
CA PHE A 129 9.97 -7.28 27.78
C PHE A 129 10.26 -8.62 28.46
N GLU A 130 10.79 -9.62 27.74
CA GLU A 130 11.21 -10.88 28.33
C GLU A 130 12.35 -10.70 29.35
N GLU A 131 13.28 -9.80 29.09
CA GLU A 131 14.35 -9.46 30.03
C GLU A 131 13.83 -8.76 31.29
N ILE A 132 12.88 -7.82 31.15
CA ILE A 132 12.20 -7.19 32.29
C ILE A 132 11.52 -8.25 33.15
N LYS A 133 10.78 -9.18 32.54
CA LYS A 133 10.12 -10.28 33.27
C LYS A 133 11.13 -11.12 34.05
N LYS A 134 12.27 -11.46 33.44
CA LYS A 134 13.34 -12.22 34.12
C LYS A 134 13.91 -11.47 35.32
N LYS A 135 14.04 -10.14 35.26
CA LYS A 135 14.45 -9.35 36.43
C LYS A 135 13.36 -9.33 37.51
N TYR A 136 12.10 -9.13 37.10
CA TYR A 136 10.97 -9.04 38.03
C TYR A 136 10.59 -10.36 38.67
N ILE A 137 10.94 -11.50 38.07
CA ILE A 137 10.68 -12.80 38.69
C ILE A 137 11.45 -12.98 40.00
N LEU A 138 12.62 -12.33 40.13
CA LEU A 138 13.45 -12.39 41.33
C LEU A 138 12.80 -11.66 42.52
N SER A 139 12.06 -10.58 42.28
CA SER A 139 11.43 -9.75 43.31
C SER A 139 9.92 -9.99 43.47
N HIS A 140 9.22 -10.39 42.41
CA HIS A 140 7.76 -10.49 42.36
C HIS A 140 7.24 -11.90 42.01
N GLY A 141 8.13 -12.88 41.79
CA GLY A 141 7.77 -14.27 41.50
C GLY A 141 6.78 -14.40 40.35
N GLN A 142 5.71 -15.18 40.55
CA GLN A 142 4.68 -15.43 39.52
C GLN A 142 3.94 -14.17 39.05
N ARG A 143 4.01 -13.05 39.80
CA ARG A 143 3.36 -11.79 39.42
C ARG A 143 4.21 -10.91 38.50
N ALA A 144 5.45 -11.31 38.19
CA ALA A 144 6.41 -10.51 37.43
C ALA A 144 5.85 -9.95 36.12
N GLU A 145 5.13 -10.77 35.34
CA GLU A 145 4.54 -10.33 34.08
C GLU A 145 3.45 -9.27 34.30
N ALA A 146 2.54 -9.50 35.25
CA ALA A 146 1.46 -8.56 35.54
C ALA A 146 2.01 -7.21 36.04
N VAL A 147 3.02 -7.25 36.90
CA VAL A 147 3.71 -6.05 37.40
C VAL A 147 4.40 -5.30 36.26
N ALA A 148 5.15 -6.01 35.41
CA ALA A 148 5.82 -5.42 34.25
C ALA A 148 4.82 -4.72 33.32
N ARG A 149 3.70 -5.39 32.98
CA ARG A 149 2.64 -4.81 32.13
C ARG A 149 2.02 -3.56 32.76
N ALA A 150 1.73 -3.60 34.06
CA ALA A 150 1.15 -2.45 34.78
C ALA A 150 2.09 -1.25 34.79
N GLU A 151 3.39 -1.46 35.01
CA GLU A 151 4.37 -0.38 34.98
C GLU A 151 4.61 0.18 33.58
N ILE A 152 4.66 -0.68 32.55
CA ILE A 152 4.75 -0.23 31.15
C ILE A 152 3.54 0.64 30.80
N GLU A 153 2.33 0.23 31.19
CA GLU A 153 1.12 1.00 30.96
C GLU A 153 1.16 2.34 31.69
N LYS A 154 1.60 2.33 32.95
CA LYS A 154 1.78 3.55 33.73
C LYS A 154 2.77 4.51 33.06
N ILE A 155 3.93 4.03 32.61
CA ILE A 155 4.93 4.85 31.92
C ILE A 155 4.37 5.38 30.60
N ALA A 156 3.71 4.54 29.80
CA ALA A 156 3.10 4.93 28.54
C ALA A 156 2.09 6.07 28.72
N GLN A 157 1.23 5.98 29.73
CA GLN A 157 0.25 7.02 30.06
C GLN A 157 0.91 8.29 30.61
N GLN A 158 1.80 8.16 31.59
CA GLN A 158 2.47 9.30 32.22
C GLN A 158 3.30 10.11 31.23
N GLU A 159 4.01 9.42 30.34
CA GLU A 159 4.88 10.07 29.36
C GLU A 159 4.19 10.31 28.01
N SER A 160 2.93 9.87 27.85
CA SER A 160 2.18 9.97 26.59
C SER A 160 2.96 9.41 25.39
N ILE A 161 3.51 8.21 25.54
CA ILE A 161 4.29 7.50 24.50
C ILE A 161 3.69 6.13 24.20
N PRO A 162 3.91 5.55 23.00
CA PRO A 162 3.47 4.20 22.69
C PRO A 162 4.15 3.15 23.59
N ARG A 163 3.45 2.02 23.80
CA ARG A 163 3.88 0.92 24.69
C ARG A 163 5.27 0.40 24.33
N GLU A 164 5.56 0.26 23.05
CA GLU A 164 6.85 -0.20 22.53
C GLU A 164 8.02 0.61 23.09
N TYR A 165 7.84 1.93 23.22
CA TYR A 165 8.86 2.84 23.76
C TYR A 165 8.86 2.88 25.29
N ALA A 166 7.69 2.70 25.93
CA ALA A 166 7.60 2.56 27.38
C ALA A 166 8.35 1.31 27.89
N VAL A 167 8.32 0.21 27.13
CA VAL A 167 9.13 -0.99 27.41
C VAL A 167 10.62 -0.66 27.44
N ILE A 168 11.12 0.09 26.46
CA ILE A 168 12.53 0.48 26.38
C ILE A 168 12.93 1.35 27.59
N LEU A 169 12.07 2.31 27.98
CA LEU A 169 12.31 3.15 29.15
C LEU A 169 12.37 2.34 30.44
N LEU A 170 11.41 1.43 30.64
CA LEU A 170 11.39 0.56 31.82
C LEU A 170 12.65 -0.30 31.87
N TRP A 171 13.00 -0.97 30.77
CA TRP A 171 14.20 -1.81 30.69
C TRP A 171 15.46 -1.03 31.06
N LYS A 172 15.64 0.18 30.52
CA LYS A 172 16.80 1.03 30.82
C LYS A 172 16.84 1.44 32.30
N SER A 173 15.70 1.73 32.90
CA SER A 173 15.61 2.06 34.33
C SER A 173 16.05 0.89 35.24
N LEU A 174 15.83 -0.35 34.78
CA LEU A 174 16.24 -1.58 35.47
C LEU A 174 17.67 -2.01 35.16
N ALA A 175 18.26 -1.52 34.07
CA ALA A 175 19.67 -1.78 33.72
C ALA A 175 20.63 -0.86 34.48
N ASN A 176 20.15 0.32 34.87
CA ASN A 176 20.91 1.31 35.67
C ASN A 176 20.73 1.13 37.20
N ARG A 177 20.03 0.09 37.64
CA ARG A 177 19.90 -0.33 39.04
C ARG A 177 20.73 -1.57 39.27
#